data_AF-A0A917D5X9-F1
#
_entry.id   AF-A0A917D5X9-F1
#
_cell.length_a   1.000
_cell.length_b   1.000
_cell.length_c   1.000
_cell.angle_alpha   90.00
_cell.angle_beta   90.00
_cell.angle_gamma   90.00
#
_symmetry.space_group_name_H-M   'P 1'
#
loop_
_entity.id
_entity.type
_entity.pdbx_description
1 polymer ?
#
loop_
_entity_poly.entity_id
_entity_poly.type
_entity_poly.pdbx_seq_one_letter_code
_entity_poly.pdbx_strand_id
1 'polypeptide(L)'
;MSTRAAFEAERLRREGNTRLLITIGADELPGMVEDAERLAASLAPLAAKGFHSLLIKFADEGHVSVLPAAISRMLEFALADPVKAGGAI
;
A
#
# COMPACT_ATOMS: atom_id res chain seq x y z
N MET A 1 -2.11 7.17 -33.37
CA MET A 1 -2.91 7.42 -32.15
C MET A 1 -2.65 8.85 -31.69
N SER A 2 -3.70 9.63 -31.37
CA SER A 2 -3.57 11.01 -30.92
C SER A 2 -2.97 11.08 -29.51
N THR A 3 -1.97 11.95 -29.30
CA THR A 3 -1.27 12.18 -28.02
C THR A 3 -2.22 12.44 -26.85
N ARG A 4 -3.39 13.03 -27.13
CA ARG A 4 -4.45 13.30 -26.14
C ARG A 4 -5.15 12.03 -25.64
N ALA A 5 -5.41 11.08 -26.53
CA ALA A 5 -6.05 9.81 -26.16
C ALA A 5 -5.12 8.93 -25.31
N ALA A 6 -3.81 8.97 -25.58
CA ALA A 6 -2.81 8.27 -24.77
C ALA A 6 -2.68 8.89 -23.36
N PHE A 7 -2.72 10.23 -23.27
CA PHE A 7 -2.66 10.93 -21.99
C PHE A 7 -3.90 10.66 -21.11
N GLU A 8 -5.10 10.72 -21.67
CA GLU A 8 -6.34 10.44 -20.92
C GLU A 8 -6.42 8.97 -20.48
N ALA A 9 -5.97 8.04 -21.33
CA ALA A 9 -5.89 6.63 -20.95
C ALA A 9 -4.91 6.40 -19.79
N GLU A 10 -3.72 7.01 -19.82
CA GLU A 10 -2.74 6.93 -18.73
C GLU A 10 -3.24 7.59 -17.45
N ARG A 11 -3.93 8.73 -17.56
CA ARG A 11 -4.54 9.44 -16.44
C ARG A 11 -5.61 8.57 -15.76
N LEU A 12 -6.56 8.01 -16.53
CA LEU A 12 -7.61 7.12 -16.01
C LEU A 12 -7.01 5.85 -15.39
N ARG A 13 -5.93 5.31 -15.97
CA ARG A 13 -5.20 4.16 -15.42
C ARG A 13 -4.53 4.48 -14.08
N ARG A 14 -4.12 5.72 -13.86
CA ARG A 14 -3.52 6.20 -12.60
C ARG A 14 -4.57 6.57 -11.56
N GLU A 15 -5.67 7.20 -11.97
CA GLU A 15 -6.77 7.57 -11.08
C GLU A 15 -7.46 6.34 -10.46
N GLY A 16 -7.52 5.22 -11.18
CA GLY A 16 -8.06 3.94 -10.69
C GLY A 16 -7.06 3.03 -9.99
N ASN A 17 -5.88 3.50 -9.62
CA ASN A 17 -4.81 2.66 -9.08
C ASN A 17 -4.09 3.33 -7.90
N THR A 18 -4.90 3.85 -6.97
CA THR A 18 -4.38 4.47 -5.76
C THR A 18 -3.92 3.36 -4.82
N ARG A 19 -2.66 3.45 -4.36
CA ARG A 19 -2.01 2.42 -3.56
C ARG A 19 -1.54 3.01 -2.23
N LEU A 20 -1.83 2.32 -1.13
CA LEU A 20 -1.43 2.71 0.22
C LEU A 20 -0.65 1.57 0.88
N LEU A 21 0.54 1.86 1.38
CA LEU A 21 1.29 0.97 2.27
C LEU A 21 1.17 1.50 3.70
N ILE A 22 0.75 0.63 4.61
CA ILE A 22 0.71 0.86 6.05
C ILE A 22 1.79 -0.02 6.67
N THR A 23 2.67 0.57 7.46
CA THR A 23 3.72 -0.16 8.18
C THR A 23 3.61 0.12 9.67
N ILE A 24 3.75 -0.90 10.50
CA ILE A 24 3.69 -0.78 11.95
C ILE A 24 4.69 -1.74 12.61
N GLY A 25 5.37 -1.29 13.66
CA GLY A 25 6.18 -2.15 14.51
C GLY A 25 5.28 -2.94 15.47
N ALA A 26 5.58 -4.22 15.71
CA ALA A 26 4.80 -5.04 16.64
C ALA A 26 4.96 -4.60 18.11
N ASP A 27 6.06 -3.91 18.43
CA ASP A 27 6.37 -3.44 19.78
C ASP A 27 5.89 -2.00 20.03
N GLU A 28 5.09 -1.45 19.11
CA GLU A 28 4.37 -0.19 19.31
C GLU A 28 3.29 -0.32 20.40
N LEU A 29 2.75 0.83 20.83
CA LEU A 29 1.63 0.82 21.78
C LEU A 29 0.48 -0.06 21.25
N PRO A 30 -0.16 -0.90 22.08
CA PRO A 30 -1.20 -1.84 21.63
C PRO A 30 -2.31 -1.19 20.81
N GLY A 31 -2.74 0.02 21.21
CA GLY A 31 -3.76 0.79 20.47
C GLY A 31 -3.30 1.21 19.07
N MET A 32 -2.01 1.52 18.86
CA MET A 32 -1.49 1.85 17.53
C MET A 32 -1.49 0.65 16.60
N VAL A 33 -1.15 -0.52 17.13
CA VAL A 33 -1.18 -1.80 16.40
C VAL A 33 -2.62 -2.15 16.01
N GLU A 34 -3.55 -2.09 16.96
CA GLU A 34 -4.97 -2.36 16.71
C GLU A 34 -5.57 -1.37 15.71
N ASP A 35 -5.25 -0.08 15.83
CA ASP A 35 -5.73 0.96 14.93
C ASP A 35 -5.22 0.77 13.50
N ALA A 36 -3.96 0.37 13.33
CA ALA A 36 -3.38 0.06 12.02
C ALA A 36 -4.05 -1.15 11.36
N GLU A 37 -4.29 -2.22 12.12
CA GLU A 37 -5.01 -3.41 11.67
C GLU A 37 -6.46 -3.10 11.30
N ARG A 38 -7.15 -2.30 12.14
CA ARG A 38 -8.54 -1.86 11.89
C ARG A 38 -8.64 -0.98 10.66
N LEU A 39 -7.70 -0.05 10.47
CA LEU A 39 -7.65 0.80 9.28
C LEU A 39 -7.50 -0.06 8.01
N ALA A 40 -6.54 -0.99 7.99
CA ALA A 40 -6.32 -1.88 6.85
C ALA A 40 -7.57 -2.70 6.52
N ALA A 41 -8.24 -3.27 7.54
CA ALA A 41 -9.48 -4.00 7.36
C ALA A 41 -10.61 -3.13 6.80
N SER A 42 -10.75 -1.88 7.27
CA SER A 42 -11.77 -0.95 6.79
C SER A 42 -11.59 -0.53 5.32
N LEU A 43 -10.35 -0.57 4.82
CA LEU A 43 -9.99 -0.18 3.46
C LEU A 43 -10.09 -1.34 2.46
N ALA A 44 -10.03 -2.58 2.92
CA ALA A 44 -10.09 -3.78 2.07
C ALA A 44 -11.27 -3.79 1.07
N PRO A 45 -12.50 -3.35 1.41
CA PRO A 45 -13.61 -3.30 0.46
C PRO A 45 -13.39 -2.34 -0.73
N LEU A 46 -12.47 -1.39 -0.63
CA LEU A 46 -12.17 -0.43 -1.70
C LEU A 46 -11.29 -1.04 -2.81
N ALA A 47 -10.76 -2.26 -2.62
CA ALA A 47 -10.05 -2.99 -3.67
C ALA A 47 -10.90 -3.18 -4.94
N ALA A 48 -12.20 -3.41 -4.78
CA ALA A 48 -13.14 -3.50 -5.91
C ALA A 48 -13.30 -2.18 -6.70
N LYS A 49 -12.80 -1.06 -6.15
CA LYS A 49 -12.82 0.27 -6.75
C LYS A 49 -11.42 0.74 -7.19
N GLY A 50 -10.44 -0.17 -7.23
CA GLY A 50 -9.07 0.15 -7.66
C GLY A 50 -8.21 0.83 -6.58
N PHE A 51 -8.62 0.77 -5.31
CA PHE A 51 -7.79 1.20 -4.19
C PHE A 51 -7.15 0.00 -3.51
N HIS A 52 -5.82 -0.07 -3.52
CA HIS A 52 -5.08 -1.19 -2.94
C HIS A 52 -4.34 -0.75 -1.67
N SER A 53 -4.72 -1.30 -0.53
CA SER A 53 -3.97 -1.14 0.72
C SER A 53 -3.23 -2.42 1.10
N LEU A 54 -2.00 -2.28 1.59
CA LEU A 54 -1.21 -3.35 2.19
C LEU A 54 -0.78 -2.93 3.60
N LEU A 55 -0.97 -3.81 4.58
CA LEU A 55 -0.42 -3.66 5.93
C LEU A 55 0.77 -4.60 6.09
N ILE A 56 1.90 -4.07 6.56
CA ILE A 56 3.05 -4.87 6.97
C ILE A 56 3.34 -4.58 8.44
N LYS A 57 3.26 -5.63 9.26
CA LYS A 57 3.63 -5.60 10.66
C LYS A 57 5.02 -6.22 10.81
N PHE A 58 5.94 -5.47 11.41
CA PHE A 58 7.32 -5.92 11.61
C PHE A 58 7.48 -6.44 13.04
N ALA A 59 7.83 -7.73 13.16
CA ALA A 59 8.14 -8.33 14.46
C ALA A 59 9.39 -7.67 15.06
N ASP A 60 9.42 -7.55 16.40
CA ASP A 60 10.55 -7.01 17.17
C ASP A 60 10.95 -5.56 16.82
N GLU A 61 10.06 -4.82 16.13
CA GLU A 61 10.28 -3.42 15.78
C GLU A 61 9.34 -2.49 16.57
N GLY A 62 9.89 -1.36 17.03
CA GLY A 62 9.14 -0.27 17.66
C GLY A 62 9.12 1.00 16.81
N HIS A 63 8.73 2.12 17.42
CA HIS A 63 8.41 3.37 16.72
C HIS A 63 9.49 3.91 15.75
N VAL A 64 10.75 3.88 16.18
CA VAL A 64 11.86 4.41 15.37
C VAL A 64 12.51 3.31 14.55
N SER A 65 12.61 2.09 15.09
CA SER A 65 13.32 0.98 14.46
C SER A 65 12.55 0.37 13.29
N VAL A 66 11.22 0.53 13.25
CA VAL A 66 10.42 0.14 12.09
C VAL A 66 10.80 0.90 10.81
N LEU A 67 11.29 2.13 10.91
CA LEU A 67 11.63 2.96 9.75
C LEU A 67 12.70 2.31 8.86
N PRO A 68 13.91 1.95 9.36
CA PRO A 68 14.89 1.26 8.53
C PRO A 68 14.40 -0.09 8.00
N ALA A 69 13.63 -0.86 8.80
CA ALA A 69 13.05 -2.13 8.36
C ALA A 69 12.03 -1.96 7.23
N ALA A 70 11.28 -0.85 7.23
CA ALA A 70 10.23 -0.55 6.26
C ALA A 70 10.76 -0.04 4.91
N ILE A 71 11.96 0.56 4.85
CA ILE A 71 12.47 1.21 3.62
C ILE A 71 12.47 0.25 2.43
N SER A 72 13.02 -0.96 2.58
CA SER A 72 13.07 -1.93 1.48
C SER A 72 11.67 -2.29 0.98
N ARG A 73 10.72 -2.52 1.90
CA ARG A 73 9.33 -2.84 1.54
C ARG A 73 8.60 -1.67 0.89
N MET A 74 8.88 -0.45 1.33
CA MET A 74 8.35 0.76 0.73
C MET A 74 8.83 0.91 -0.72
N LEU A 75 10.12 0.69 -0.97
CA LEU A 75 10.68 0.74 -2.33
C LEU A 75 10.09 -0.36 -3.22
N GLU A 76 10.03 -1.60 -2.74
CA GLU A 76 9.37 -2.71 -3.45
C GLU A 76 7.91 -2.37 -3.80
N PHE A 77 7.16 -1.83 -2.84
CA PHE A 77 5.77 -1.43 -3.04
C PHE A 77 5.65 -0.31 -4.08
N ALA A 78 6.43 0.77 -3.94
CA ALA A 78 6.35 1.94 -4.81
C ALA A 78 6.77 1.63 -6.26
N LEU A 79 7.74 0.73 -6.44
CA LEU A 79 8.29 0.38 -7.75
C LEU A 79 7.59 -0.81 -8.41
N ALA A 80 6.81 -1.59 -7.66
CA ALA A 80 6.04 -2.70 -8.22
C ALA A 80 5.06 -2.21 -9.30
N ASP A 81 5.10 -2.84 -10.47
CA ASP A 81 4.17 -2.56 -11.55
C ASP A 81 2.77 -3.03 -11.15
N PRO A 82 1.79 -2.11 -11.02
CA PRO A 82 0.47 -2.49 -10.56
C PRO A 82 -0.31 -3.35 -11.56
N VAL A 83 0.15 -3.49 -12.81
CA VAL A 83 -0.43 -4.42 -13.79
C VAL A 83 -0.12 -5.89 -13.43
N LYS A 84 0.99 -6.16 -12.74
CA LYS A 84 1.36 -7.52 -12.30
C LYS A 84 0.79 -7.89 -10.93
N ALA A 85 0.50 -6.91 -10.08
CA ALA A 85 0.05 -7.15 -8.70
C ALA A 85 -1.41 -7.66 -8.57
N GLY A 86 -2.19 -7.65 -9.65
CA GLY A 86 -3.53 -8.25 -9.71
C GLY A 86 -3.54 -9.76 -9.99
N GLY A 87 -2.37 -10.37 -10.21
CA GLY A 87 -2.22 -11.82 -10.37
C GLY A 87 -1.49 -12.39 -9.16
N ALA A 88 -2.25 -12.97 -8.23
CA ALA A 88 -1.83 -13.89 -7.18
C ALA A 88 -0.44 -13.62 -6.55
N ILE A 89 -0.47 -13.01 -5.37
CA ILE A 89 0.45 -13.31 -4.27
C ILE A 89 -0.37 -14.00 -3.19
#